data_AF-E6VL43-F1
#
_entry.id   AF-E6VL43-F1
#
_cell.length_a   1.000
_cell.length_b   1.000
_cell.length_c   1.000
_cell.angle_alpha   90.00
_cell.angle_beta   90.00
_cell.angle_gamma   90.00
#
_symmetry.space_group_name_H-M   'P 1'
#
loop_
_entity.id
_entity.type
_entity.pdbx_description
1 polymer ?
#
loop_
_entity_poly.entity_id
_entity_poly.type
_entity_poly.pdbx_seq_one_letter_code
_entity_poly.pdbx_strand_id
1 'polypeptide(L)'
;MNYGELKADFLGLLKRRDLTDAQADNFIRKAVNRVQRVLRIPPMEKSIAVIYDGEQFADGQLPIPADYLRLISLSATPPGGSERELAQSDLQTVLDLRIRTGRPTNFVRRGGYWSLAPIPEAGTKFRIDYYDEFPALTAGADNYLTNGAADMVTSAALVFACSHFNDKRKLDFEADFQTVKLEIEDQAAQDALINASVAAAYQFPED
;
A
#
# COMPACT_ATOMS: atom_id res chain seq x y z
N MET A 1 12.38 -4.06 17.60
CA MET A 1 12.03 -5.43 18.03
C MET A 1 12.17 -6.33 16.81
N ASN A 2 12.67 -7.56 16.93
CA ASN A 2 12.74 -8.51 15.81
C ASN A 2 11.57 -9.51 15.85
N TYR A 3 11.45 -10.39 14.84
CA TYR A 3 10.37 -11.39 14.78
C TYR A 3 10.37 -12.35 16.00
N GLY A 4 11.54 -12.74 16.50
CA GLY A 4 11.65 -13.62 17.65
C GLY A 4 11.12 -12.97 18.93
N GLU A 5 11.43 -11.69 19.12
CA GLU A 5 10.93 -10.88 20.24
C GLU A 5 9.41 -10.63 20.13
N LEU A 6 8.90 -10.35 18.92
CA LEU A 6 7.45 -10.25 18.65
C LEU A 6 6.73 -11.54 19.04
N LYS A 7 7.28 -12.68 18.63
CA LYS A 7 6.73 -14.00 18.94
C LYS A 7 6.77 -14.26 20.45
N ALA A 8 7.86 -13.90 21.12
CA ALA A 8 7.98 -14.03 22.56
C ALA A 8 6.94 -13.19 23.32
N ASP A 9 6.71 -11.94 22.88
CA ASP A 9 5.70 -11.05 23.45
C ASP A 9 4.27 -11.62 23.29
N PHE A 10 3.91 -12.03 22.06
CA PHE A 10 2.66 -12.71 21.77
C PHE A 10 2.43 -13.94 22.66
N LEU A 11 3.45 -14.81 22.81
CA LEU A 11 3.38 -15.99 23.67
C LEU A 11 3.21 -15.61 25.15
N GLY A 12 3.93 -14.58 25.59
CA GLY A 12 3.90 -14.04 26.95
C GLY A 12 2.54 -13.47 27.35
N LEU A 13 1.80 -12.88 26.40
CA LEU A 13 0.44 -12.36 26.62
C LEU A 13 -0.64 -13.43 26.54
N LEU A 14 -0.50 -14.38 25.60
CA LEU A 14 -1.45 -15.48 25.45
C LEU A 14 -1.42 -16.43 26.66
N LYS A 15 -0.22 -16.67 27.24
CA LYS A 15 0.02 -17.51 28.44
C LYS A 15 -0.51 -18.93 28.31
N ARG A 16 -0.34 -19.55 27.14
CA ARG A 16 -0.74 -20.94 26.88
C ARG A 16 0.47 -21.84 26.66
N ARG A 17 0.37 -23.08 27.16
CA ARG A 17 1.41 -24.12 27.02
C ARG A 17 1.11 -25.15 25.93
N ASP A 18 -0.13 -25.20 25.47
CA ASP A 18 -0.61 -26.13 24.44
C ASP A 18 -0.57 -25.54 23.02
N LEU A 19 0.06 -24.38 22.86
CA LEU A 19 0.29 -23.75 21.57
C LEU A 19 1.59 -24.25 20.95
N THR A 20 1.52 -24.76 19.73
CA THR A 20 2.70 -25.10 18.93
C THR A 20 3.33 -23.87 18.29
N ASP A 21 4.63 -23.91 18.03
CA ASP A 21 5.33 -22.83 17.32
C ASP A 21 4.71 -22.52 15.94
N ALA A 22 4.27 -23.55 15.22
CA ALA A 22 3.62 -23.40 13.92
C ALA A 22 2.27 -22.67 14.01
N GLN A 23 1.51 -22.87 15.09
CA GLN A 23 0.27 -22.12 15.33
C GLN A 23 0.57 -20.65 15.62
N ALA A 24 1.59 -20.37 16.43
CA ALA A 24 2.03 -19.00 16.72
C ALA A 24 2.41 -18.25 15.42
N ASP A 25 3.24 -18.87 14.59
CA ASP A 25 3.67 -18.28 13.31
C ASP A 25 2.49 -18.04 12.37
N ASN A 26 1.50 -18.94 12.35
CA ASN A 26 0.29 -18.79 11.55
C ASN A 26 -0.57 -17.60 12.04
N PHE A 27 -0.73 -17.44 13.36
CA PHE A 27 -1.48 -16.31 13.90
C PHE A 27 -0.80 -14.97 13.61
N ILE A 28 0.53 -14.89 13.75
CA ILE A 28 1.30 -13.68 13.42
C ILE A 28 1.18 -13.39 11.91
N ARG A 29 1.29 -14.38 11.03
CA ARG A 29 1.10 -14.17 9.59
C ARG A 29 -0.30 -13.67 9.25
N LYS A 30 -1.35 -14.20 9.90
CA LYS A 30 -2.73 -13.70 9.73
C LYS A 30 -2.89 -12.27 10.23
N ALA A 31 -2.21 -11.93 11.33
CA ALA A 31 -2.18 -10.59 11.90
C ALA A 31 -1.54 -9.60 10.93
N VAL A 32 -0.35 -9.92 10.41
CA VAL A 32 0.35 -9.12 9.38
C VAL A 32 -0.54 -8.89 8.15
N ASN A 33 -1.20 -9.93 7.64
CA ASN A 33 -2.14 -9.80 6.52
C ASN A 33 -3.37 -8.96 6.87
N ARG A 34 -3.79 -8.91 8.14
CA ARG A 34 -4.88 -8.04 8.59
C ARG A 34 -4.40 -6.59 8.65
N VAL A 35 -3.25 -6.33 9.26
CA VAL A 35 -2.65 -4.99 9.38
C VAL A 35 -2.49 -4.34 8.00
N GLN A 36 -1.90 -5.06 7.05
CA GLN A 36 -1.72 -4.58 5.67
C GLN A 36 -3.04 -4.29 4.92
N ARG A 37 -4.14 -4.95 5.28
CA ARG A 37 -5.45 -4.68 4.68
C ARG A 37 -6.08 -3.38 5.17
N VAL A 38 -5.74 -2.95 6.39
CA VAL A 38 -6.41 -1.81 7.04
C VAL A 38 -5.57 -0.54 7.06
N LEU A 39 -4.25 -0.64 7.15
CA LEU A 39 -3.35 0.51 7.20
C LEU A 39 -3.04 1.07 5.82
N ARG A 40 -2.90 2.39 5.71
CA ARG A 40 -2.30 3.08 4.56
C ARG A 40 -1.49 4.27 5.10
N ILE A 41 -0.20 4.04 5.31
CA ILE A 41 0.70 4.97 6.00
C ILE A 41 2.00 5.15 5.21
N PRO A 42 2.76 6.25 5.42
CA PRO A 42 3.97 6.56 4.65
C PRO A 42 5.02 5.43 4.57
N PRO A 43 5.24 4.61 5.61
CA PRO A 43 6.15 3.46 5.51
C PRO A 43 5.74 2.36 4.51
N MET A 44 4.51 2.40 3.99
CA MET A 44 4.01 1.54 2.92
C MET A 44 4.11 2.20 1.55
N GLU A 45 4.64 3.42 1.44
CA GLU A 45 4.71 4.13 0.17
C GLU A 45 5.94 3.70 -0.62
N LYS A 46 5.71 3.41 -1.90
CA LYS A 46 6.73 2.99 -2.85
C LYS A 46 6.56 3.71 -4.17
N SER A 47 7.68 4.21 -4.68
CA SER A 47 7.78 4.87 -5.98
C SER A 47 8.56 3.99 -6.94
N ILE A 48 7.99 3.71 -8.11
CA ILE A 48 8.70 3.05 -9.21
C ILE A 48 8.66 3.90 -10.47
N ALA A 49 9.69 3.79 -11.28
CA ALA A 49 9.77 4.38 -12.60
C ALA A 49 9.73 3.30 -13.68
N VAL A 50 8.88 3.46 -14.68
CA VAL A 50 8.74 2.55 -15.82
C VAL A 50 8.86 3.34 -17.11
N ILE A 51 9.61 2.83 -18.08
CA ILE A 51 9.67 3.42 -19.42
C ILE A 51 8.78 2.58 -20.34
N TYR A 52 7.85 3.22 -21.03
CA TYR A 52 7.03 2.56 -22.04
C TYR A 52 7.85 2.43 -23.33
N ASP A 53 8.10 1.19 -23.76
CA ASP A 53 8.90 0.87 -24.95
C ASP A 53 8.06 0.75 -26.24
N GLY A 54 6.73 0.63 -26.12
CA GLY A 54 5.83 0.41 -27.24
C GLY A 54 5.82 -1.02 -27.78
N GLU A 55 6.61 -1.93 -27.21
CA GLU A 55 6.75 -3.32 -27.66
C GLU A 55 6.19 -4.30 -26.63
N GLN A 56 6.56 -4.15 -25.36
CA GLN A 56 6.18 -5.08 -24.30
C GLN A 56 4.69 -4.97 -23.93
N PHE A 57 4.08 -3.81 -24.20
CA PHE A 57 2.66 -3.52 -23.94
C PHE A 57 2.05 -2.61 -25.02
N ALA A 58 2.10 -3.04 -26.29
CA ALA A 58 1.70 -2.25 -27.47
C ALA A 58 0.30 -1.58 -27.39
N ASP A 59 -0.55 -2.05 -26.49
CA ASP A 59 -1.87 -1.49 -26.20
C ASP A 59 -1.86 -0.30 -25.21
N GLY A 60 -0.71 0.25 -24.82
CA GLY A 60 -0.67 1.35 -23.84
C GLY A 60 -1.09 0.90 -22.44
N GLN A 61 -0.53 -0.24 -21.99
CA GLN A 61 -0.78 -0.79 -20.67
C GLN A 61 0.48 -0.75 -19.82
N LEU A 62 0.32 -0.55 -18.52
CA LEU A 62 1.39 -0.72 -17.54
C LEU A 62 1.03 -1.84 -16.57
N PRO A 63 1.94 -2.80 -16.31
CA PRO A 63 1.69 -3.87 -15.36
C PRO A 63 1.60 -3.32 -13.94
N ILE A 64 0.63 -3.80 -13.18
CA ILE A 64 0.50 -3.49 -11.76
C ILE A 64 1.49 -4.37 -10.98
N PRO A 65 2.32 -3.78 -10.10
CA PRO A 65 3.22 -4.55 -9.24
C PRO A 65 2.51 -5.60 -8.39
N ALA A 66 3.19 -6.71 -8.10
CA ALA A 66 2.59 -7.82 -7.35
C ALA A 66 2.28 -7.48 -5.88
N ASP A 67 3.04 -6.55 -5.30
CA ASP A 67 2.92 -6.00 -3.96
C ASP A 67 1.96 -4.79 -3.88
N TYR A 68 1.31 -4.41 -4.97
CA TYR A 68 0.44 -3.24 -5.02
C TYR A 68 -0.83 -3.39 -4.17
N LEU A 69 -1.07 -2.41 -3.30
CA LEU A 69 -2.29 -2.32 -2.49
C LEU A 69 -3.23 -1.18 -2.90
N ARG A 70 -2.70 0.01 -3.21
CA ARG A 70 -3.49 1.18 -3.61
C ARG A 70 -2.62 2.24 -4.29
N LEU A 71 -3.12 2.86 -5.34
CA LEU A 71 -2.45 3.94 -6.05
C LEU A 71 -2.50 5.23 -5.22
N ILE A 72 -1.39 5.95 -5.17
CA ILE A 72 -1.29 7.31 -4.64
C ILE A 72 -1.35 8.28 -5.80
N SER A 73 -0.43 8.14 -6.76
CA SER A 73 -0.38 8.93 -7.98
C SER A 73 0.20 8.14 -9.14
N LEU A 74 -0.18 8.54 -10.35
CA LEU A 74 0.42 8.04 -11.58
C LEU A 74 0.75 9.25 -12.45
N SER A 75 2.03 9.49 -12.70
CA SER A 75 2.48 10.58 -13.56
C SER A 75 3.19 10.07 -14.80
N ALA A 76 3.18 10.87 -15.86
CA ALA A 76 3.83 10.60 -17.11
C ALA A 76 4.69 11.78 -17.55
N THR A 77 5.87 11.47 -18.08
CA THR A 77 6.83 12.40 -18.69
C THR A 77 7.09 11.94 -20.12
N PRO A 78 6.42 12.53 -21.12
CA PRO A 78 6.67 12.19 -22.52
C PRO A 78 8.07 12.65 -22.95
N PRO A 79 8.66 12.05 -24.00
CA PRO A 79 9.91 12.52 -24.59
C PRO A 79 9.91 14.02 -24.87
N GLY A 80 10.84 14.76 -24.26
CA GLY A 80 10.94 16.21 -24.43
C GLY A 80 9.81 17.04 -23.79
N GLY A 81 8.99 16.43 -22.92
CA GLY A 81 7.94 17.13 -22.17
C GLY A 81 8.19 17.16 -20.66
N SER A 82 7.30 17.87 -19.95
CA SER A 82 7.29 17.93 -18.48
C SER A 82 6.46 16.79 -17.90
N GLU A 83 6.79 16.38 -16.67
CA GLU A 83 6.00 15.45 -15.87
C GLU A 83 4.60 16.01 -15.61
N ARG A 84 3.58 15.16 -15.74
CA ARG A 84 2.19 15.49 -15.45
C ARG A 84 1.49 14.30 -14.80
N GLU A 85 0.68 14.56 -13.79
CA GLU A 85 -0.18 13.57 -13.19
C GLU A 85 -1.33 13.20 -14.14
N LEU A 86 -1.66 11.90 -14.19
CA LEU A 86 -2.75 11.37 -14.99
C LEU A 86 -4.03 11.31 -14.17
N ALA A 87 -5.16 11.57 -14.81
CA ALA A 87 -6.46 11.46 -14.18
C ALA A 87 -6.99 10.01 -14.26
N GLN A 88 -7.44 9.46 -13.14
CA GLN A 88 -8.22 8.23 -13.19
C GLN A 88 -9.60 8.53 -13.80
N SER A 89 -10.04 7.74 -14.78
CA SER A 89 -11.33 7.94 -15.45
C SER A 89 -12.06 6.63 -15.65
N ASP A 90 -13.33 6.71 -16.05
CA ASP A 90 -14.11 5.53 -16.39
C ASP A 90 -13.54 4.83 -17.64
N LEU A 91 -13.93 3.56 -17.79
CA LEU A 91 -13.42 2.73 -18.87
C LEU A 91 -13.79 3.27 -20.25
N GLN A 92 -14.99 3.83 -20.43
CA GLN A 92 -15.45 4.31 -21.73
C GLN A 92 -14.60 5.50 -22.19
N THR A 93 -14.38 6.48 -21.31
CA THR A 93 -13.49 7.63 -21.58
C THR A 93 -12.09 7.17 -22.00
N VAL A 94 -11.52 6.17 -21.30
CA VAL A 94 -10.20 5.61 -21.66
C VAL A 94 -10.23 4.91 -23.01
N LEU A 95 -11.26 4.14 -23.33
CA LEU A 95 -11.38 3.47 -24.64
C LEU A 95 -11.50 4.47 -25.79
N ASP A 96 -12.28 5.54 -25.62
CA ASP A 96 -12.48 6.57 -26.64
C ASP A 96 -11.19 7.37 -26.90
N LEU A 97 -10.39 7.61 -25.86
CA LEU A 97 -9.12 8.33 -25.98
C LEU A 97 -7.97 7.45 -26.53
N ARG A 98 -8.10 6.11 -26.45
CA ARG A 98 -7.08 5.15 -26.93
C ARG A 98 -7.02 4.97 -28.44
N ILE A 99 -7.88 5.65 -29.22
CA ILE A 99 -7.88 5.59 -30.69
C ILE A 99 -6.62 6.20 -31.34
N ARG A 100 -5.77 6.89 -30.56
CA ARG A 100 -4.57 7.58 -31.03
C ARG A 100 -3.40 7.39 -30.07
N THR A 101 -2.18 7.44 -30.64
CA THR A 101 -0.94 7.58 -29.87
C THR A 101 -0.72 9.05 -29.53
N GLY A 102 -0.18 9.33 -28.34
CA GLY A 102 0.17 10.67 -27.91
C GLY A 102 0.53 10.73 -26.43
N ARG A 103 0.35 11.92 -25.85
CA ARG A 103 0.62 12.16 -24.43
C ARG A 103 -0.55 11.62 -23.60
N PRO A 104 -0.33 10.64 -22.70
CA PRO A 104 -1.40 10.11 -21.86
C PRO A 104 -1.90 11.21 -20.91
N THR A 105 -3.21 11.22 -20.69
CA THR A 105 -3.89 12.14 -19.76
C THR A 105 -4.78 11.38 -18.78
N ASN A 106 -5.25 10.20 -19.16
CA ASN A 106 -6.20 9.41 -18.40
C ASN A 106 -5.73 7.97 -18.25
N PHE A 107 -6.19 7.31 -17.20
CA PHE A 107 -5.99 5.88 -17.04
C PHE A 107 -7.17 5.22 -16.31
N VAL A 108 -7.28 3.91 -16.47
CA VAL A 108 -8.22 3.07 -15.73
C VAL A 108 -7.54 1.75 -15.37
N ARG A 109 -7.85 1.22 -14.18
CA ARG A 109 -7.42 -0.13 -13.82
C ARG A 109 -8.24 -1.17 -14.58
N ARG A 110 -7.57 -2.11 -15.24
CA ARG A 110 -8.18 -3.26 -15.92
C ARG A 110 -7.40 -4.52 -15.60
N GLY A 111 -7.94 -5.35 -14.70
CA GLY A 111 -7.25 -6.56 -14.25
C GLY A 111 -5.91 -6.23 -13.58
N GLY A 112 -4.84 -6.87 -14.05
CA GLY A 112 -3.46 -6.67 -13.59
C GLY A 112 -2.72 -5.51 -14.25
N TYR A 113 -3.44 -4.60 -14.93
CA TYR A 113 -2.84 -3.48 -15.67
C TYR A 113 -3.53 -2.15 -15.40
N TRP A 114 -2.78 -1.06 -15.53
CA TRP A 114 -3.33 0.26 -15.80
C TRP A 114 -3.37 0.46 -17.31
N SER A 115 -4.58 0.62 -17.85
CA SER A 115 -4.77 0.98 -19.25
C SER A 115 -4.69 2.50 -19.36
N LEU A 116 -3.78 2.99 -20.19
CA LEU A 116 -3.50 4.41 -20.38
C LEU A 116 -4.19 4.93 -21.64
N ALA A 117 -4.56 6.21 -21.62
CA ALA A 117 -5.15 6.90 -22.76
C ALA A 117 -4.74 8.38 -22.82
N PRO A 118 -4.49 8.94 -24.02
CA PRO A 118 -4.13 8.26 -25.27
C PRO A 118 -3.00 7.22 -25.12
N ILE A 119 -2.80 6.37 -26.12
CA ILE A 119 -1.72 5.37 -26.09
C ILE A 119 -0.38 6.12 -26.01
N PRO A 120 0.49 5.83 -25.03
CA PRO A 120 1.75 6.56 -24.89
C PRO A 120 2.67 6.37 -26.10
N GLU A 121 3.48 7.37 -26.41
CA GLU A 121 4.60 7.20 -27.33
C GLU A 121 5.76 6.46 -26.65
N ALA A 122 6.54 5.70 -27.44
CA ALA A 122 7.72 5.01 -26.94
C ALA A 122 8.71 6.01 -26.33
N GLY A 123 9.30 5.65 -25.18
CA GLY A 123 10.16 6.52 -24.38
C GLY A 123 9.41 7.38 -23.35
N THR A 124 8.07 7.32 -23.28
CA THR A 124 7.32 7.95 -22.19
C THR A 124 7.70 7.31 -20.86
N LYS A 125 8.14 8.12 -19.90
CA LYS A 125 8.47 7.67 -18.55
C LYS A 125 7.26 7.81 -17.65
N PHE A 126 6.96 6.80 -16.87
CA PHE A 126 5.92 6.81 -15.86
C PHE A 126 6.55 6.74 -14.49
N ARG A 127 6.04 7.54 -13.56
CA ARG A 127 6.30 7.40 -12.14
C ARG A 127 4.99 6.98 -11.47
N ILE A 128 5.09 5.92 -10.68
CA ILE A 128 3.96 5.25 -10.05
C ILE A 128 4.25 5.27 -8.56
N ASP A 129 3.48 6.06 -7.83
CA ASP A 129 3.52 6.12 -6.38
C ASP A 129 2.32 5.31 -5.85
N TYR A 130 2.58 4.32 -4.99
CA TYR A 130 1.56 3.42 -4.48
C TYR A 130 1.87 2.92 -3.08
N TYR A 131 0.84 2.46 -2.38
CA TYR A 131 0.98 1.68 -1.16
C TYR A 131 1.30 0.24 -1.50
N ASP A 132 2.38 -0.30 -0.93
CA ASP A 132 2.85 -1.68 -1.10
C ASP A 132 2.60 -2.56 0.13
N GLU A 133 2.75 -3.87 -0.06
CA GLU A 133 2.78 -4.85 1.02
C GLU A 133 4.07 -4.72 1.84
N PHE A 134 3.96 -4.89 3.16
CA PHE A 134 5.16 -4.91 3.99
C PHE A 134 6.03 -6.14 3.66
N PRO A 135 7.37 -6.00 3.64
CA PRO A 135 8.27 -7.14 3.51
C PRO A 135 7.96 -8.22 4.54
N ALA A 136 8.08 -9.49 4.14
CA ALA A 136 7.80 -10.61 5.02
C ALA A 136 8.67 -10.56 6.29
N LEU A 137 8.04 -10.77 7.45
CA LEU A 137 8.75 -10.91 8.71
C LEU A 137 9.55 -12.22 8.70
N THR A 138 10.87 -12.11 8.72
CA THR A 138 11.78 -13.25 8.86
C THR A 138 12.60 -13.09 10.14
N ALA A 139 13.20 -14.18 10.62
CA ALA A 139 13.83 -14.24 11.93
C ALA A 139 14.95 -13.19 12.19
N GLY A 140 15.50 -12.56 11.15
CA GLY A 140 16.54 -11.54 11.26
C GLY A 140 16.28 -10.25 10.48
N ALA A 141 15.07 -10.04 9.95
CA ALA A 141 14.73 -8.83 9.21
C ALA A 141 13.74 -7.98 10.01
N ASP A 142 14.20 -6.81 10.44
CA ASP A 142 13.34 -5.78 11.02
C ASP A 142 12.63 -5.03 9.90
N ASN A 143 11.36 -4.68 10.12
CA ASN A 143 10.63 -3.76 9.26
C ASN A 143 9.78 -2.82 10.13
N TYR A 144 8.99 -1.95 9.49
CA TYR A 144 8.14 -1.02 10.22
C TYR A 144 7.17 -1.72 11.18
N LEU A 145 6.65 -2.90 10.82
CA LEU A 145 5.73 -3.66 11.66
C LEU A 145 6.35 -4.09 12.99
N THR A 146 7.66 -4.34 13.05
CA THR A 146 8.32 -4.74 14.29
C THR A 146 8.91 -3.55 15.06
N ASN A 147 9.14 -2.41 14.41
CA ASN A 147 9.74 -1.25 15.05
C ASN A 147 8.72 -0.19 15.50
N GLY A 148 7.67 0.05 14.71
CA GLY A 148 6.69 1.12 14.94
C GLY A 148 5.24 0.65 15.13
N ALA A 149 4.91 -0.61 14.79
CA ALA A 149 3.55 -1.15 14.90
C ALA A 149 3.51 -2.55 15.56
N ALA A 150 4.46 -2.80 16.44
CA ALA A 150 4.69 -4.08 17.13
C ALA A 150 3.45 -4.57 17.89
N ASP A 151 2.93 -3.68 18.72
CA ASP A 151 1.71 -3.81 19.52
C ASP A 151 0.47 -4.07 18.65
N MET A 152 0.34 -3.39 17.51
CA MET A 152 -0.75 -3.63 16.56
C MET A 152 -0.72 -5.06 16.02
N VAL A 153 0.46 -5.56 15.64
CA VAL A 153 0.63 -6.94 15.15
C VAL A 153 0.36 -7.94 16.27
N THR A 154 0.88 -7.71 17.47
CA THR A 154 0.65 -8.58 18.63
C THR A 154 -0.83 -8.67 18.97
N SER A 155 -1.53 -7.54 19.11
CA SER A 155 -2.96 -7.50 19.42
C SER A 155 -3.80 -8.19 18.35
N ALA A 156 -3.50 -7.97 17.07
CA ALA A 156 -4.17 -8.70 15.97
C ALA A 156 -3.90 -10.21 16.01
N ALA A 157 -2.68 -10.65 16.35
CA ALA A 157 -2.35 -12.06 16.48
C ALA A 157 -3.11 -12.71 17.65
N LEU A 158 -3.21 -12.00 18.77
CA LEU A 158 -3.99 -12.42 19.94
C LEU A 158 -5.47 -12.57 19.61
N VAL A 159 -6.07 -11.69 18.80
CA VAL A 159 -7.46 -11.86 18.34
C VAL A 159 -7.65 -13.20 17.60
N PHE A 160 -6.75 -13.55 16.68
CA PHE A 160 -6.83 -14.83 15.96
C PHE A 160 -6.61 -16.03 16.88
N ALA A 161 -5.65 -15.94 17.80
CA ALA A 161 -5.37 -16.99 18.78
C ALA A 161 -6.56 -17.19 19.75
N CYS A 162 -7.08 -16.12 20.33
CA CYS A 162 -8.25 -16.15 21.19
C CYS A 162 -9.47 -16.73 20.48
N SER A 163 -9.66 -16.40 19.19
CA SER A 163 -10.74 -17.01 18.40
C SER A 163 -10.55 -18.51 18.16
N HIS A 164 -9.31 -18.99 18.04
CA HIS A 164 -9.03 -20.42 17.89
C HIS A 164 -9.30 -21.20 19.18
N PHE A 165 -8.99 -20.60 20.32
CA PHE A 165 -9.10 -21.24 21.64
C PHE A 165 -10.39 -20.90 22.40
N ASN A 166 -11.29 -20.13 21.81
CA ASN A 166 -12.49 -19.59 22.48
C ASN A 166 -12.15 -18.84 23.79
N ASP A 167 -11.06 -18.06 23.78
CA ASP A 167 -10.67 -17.23 24.91
C ASP A 167 -11.54 -15.97 24.97
N LYS A 168 -12.09 -15.70 26.16
CA LYS A 168 -12.98 -14.55 26.43
C LYS A 168 -12.33 -13.18 26.20
N ARG A 169 -10.99 -13.10 26.27
CA ARG A 169 -10.21 -11.86 26.08
C ARG A 169 -10.18 -11.36 24.62
N LYS A 170 -10.80 -12.10 23.69
CA LYS A 170 -10.83 -11.73 22.26
C LYS A 170 -11.30 -10.29 22.03
N LEU A 171 -12.34 -9.85 22.75
CA LEU A 171 -12.90 -8.51 22.58
C LEU A 171 -11.96 -7.42 23.09
N ASP A 172 -11.22 -7.69 24.16
CA ASP A 172 -10.26 -6.75 24.73
C ASP A 172 -9.11 -6.51 23.74
N PHE A 173 -8.52 -7.59 23.20
CA PHE A 173 -7.45 -7.48 22.20
C PHE A 173 -7.90 -6.88 20.86
N GLU A 174 -9.19 -7.06 20.51
CA GLU A 174 -9.77 -6.37 19.36
C GLU A 174 -9.88 -4.87 19.62
N ALA A 175 -10.29 -4.46 20.82
CA ALA A 175 -10.33 -3.05 21.19
C ALA A 175 -8.92 -2.42 21.17
N ASP A 176 -7.92 -3.11 21.74
CA ASP A 176 -6.52 -2.66 21.71
C ASP A 176 -6.02 -2.49 20.27
N PHE A 177 -6.31 -3.46 19.40
CA PHE A 177 -5.96 -3.37 17.97
C PHE A 177 -6.56 -2.14 17.29
N GLN A 178 -7.83 -1.84 17.55
CA GLN A 178 -8.51 -0.69 16.92
C GLN A 178 -7.96 0.64 17.45
N THR A 179 -7.64 0.72 18.75
CA THR A 179 -7.03 1.92 19.36
C THR A 179 -5.66 2.20 18.73
N VAL A 180 -4.75 1.23 18.75
CA VAL A 180 -3.41 1.39 18.19
C VAL A 180 -3.45 1.72 16.69
N LYS A 181 -4.38 1.09 15.95
CA LYS A 181 -4.60 1.42 14.53
C LYS A 181 -4.88 2.91 14.34
N LEU A 182 -5.80 3.46 15.13
CA LEU A 182 -6.19 4.87 15.03
C LEU A 182 -5.05 5.80 15.40
N GLU A 183 -4.27 5.47 16.44
CA GLU A 183 -3.10 6.26 16.84
C GLU A 183 -2.05 6.33 15.72
N ILE A 184 -1.74 5.19 15.08
CA ILE A 184 -0.79 5.13 13.97
C ILE A 184 -1.31 5.91 12.75
N GLU A 185 -2.61 5.79 12.44
CA GLU A 185 -3.23 6.53 11.33
C GLU A 185 -3.27 8.04 11.60
N ASP A 186 -3.55 8.46 12.83
CA ASP A 186 -3.56 9.87 13.23
C ASP A 186 -2.14 10.47 13.21
N GLN A 187 -1.13 9.73 13.69
CA GLN A 187 0.27 10.15 13.59
C GLN A 187 0.68 10.37 12.13
N ALA A 188 0.32 9.42 11.25
CA ALA A 188 0.60 9.54 9.81
C ALA A 188 -0.14 10.73 9.17
N ALA A 189 -1.40 10.96 9.53
CA ALA A 189 -2.20 12.06 9.01
C ALA A 189 -1.66 13.42 9.48
N GLN A 190 -1.26 13.53 10.74
CA GLN A 190 -0.66 14.75 11.29
C GLN A 190 0.65 15.10 10.57
N ASP A 191 1.54 14.11 10.37
CA ASP A 191 2.82 14.33 9.67
C ASP A 191 2.60 14.87 8.25
N ALA A 192 1.63 14.31 7.51
CA ALA A 192 1.28 14.78 6.18
C ALA A 192 0.73 16.22 6.16
N LEU A 193 0.11 16.69 7.24
CA LEU A 193 -0.56 17.99 7.32
C LEU A 193 0.31 19.10 7.93
N ILE A 194 1.32 18.77 8.74
CA ILE A 194 2.09 19.72 9.55
C ILE A 194 2.79 20.83 8.73
N ASN A 195 3.03 20.62 7.43
CA ASN A 195 3.57 21.65 6.53
C ASN A 195 2.86 21.70 5.16
N ALA A 196 1.65 21.18 5.06
CA ALA A 196 0.93 21.16 3.79
C ALA A 196 0.45 22.58 3.43
N SER A 197 0.88 23.09 2.27
CA SER A 197 0.31 24.29 1.67
C SER A 197 -0.78 23.88 0.66
N VAL A 198 -1.94 24.53 0.74
CA VAL A 198 -3.02 24.31 -0.22
C VAL A 198 -2.81 25.26 -1.39
N ALA A 199 -2.47 24.72 -2.57
CA ALA A 199 -2.47 25.50 -3.80
C ALA A 199 -3.89 25.68 -4.33
N ALA A 200 -4.19 26.84 -4.92
CA ALA A 200 -5.47 27.07 -5.58
C ALA A 200 -5.64 26.09 -6.76
N ALA A 201 -6.84 25.52 -6.92
CA ALA A 201 -7.15 24.57 -7.99
C ALA A 201 -7.00 25.16 -9.40
N TYR A 202 -7.01 26.50 -9.51
CA TYR A 202 -6.71 27.24 -10.74
C TYR A 202 -5.69 28.32 -10.45
N GLN A 203 -4.57 28.29 -11.18
CA GLN A 203 -3.66 29.42 -11.31
C GLN A 203 -3.87 30.02 -12.70
N PHE A 204 -4.29 31.28 -12.75
CA PHE A 204 -4.27 32.02 -14.01
C PHE A 204 -2.81 32.38 -14.33
N PRO A 205 -2.40 32.29 -15.61
CA PRO A 205 -1.10 32.84 -16.01
C PRO A 205 -1.06 34.33 -15.64
N GLU A 206 0.01 34.78 -15.01
CA GLU A 206 0.25 36.21 -14.86
C GLU A 206 0.53 36.80 -16.26
N ASP A 207 -0.21 37.85 -16.62
CA ASP A 207 -0.10 38.59 -17.90
C ASP A 207 1.31 39.21 -18.11
#